data_AF-A0AAX3KFD1-F1
#
_entry.id   AF-A0AAX3KFD1-F1
#
_cell.length_a   1.000
_cell.length_b   1.000
_cell.length_c   1.000
_cell.angle_alpha   90.00
_cell.angle_beta   90.00
_cell.angle_gamma   90.00
#
_symmetry.space_group_name_H-M   'P 1'
#
loop_
_entity.id
_entity.type
_entity.pdbx_description
1 polymer ?
#
loop_
_entity_poly.entity_id
_entity_poly.type
_entity_poly.pdbx_seq_one_letter_code
_entity_poly.pdbx_strand_id
1 'polypeptide(L)' 'MLKIVPDPPHLPHSLEDTIMLATDYALCAEAVAQQAMLMQPRSPASALIMASMHELETLRRLLESALAQIQRPADPQTMH' A
#
# COMPACT_ATOMS: atom_id res chain seq x y z
N MET A 1 14.03 -17.56 32.10
CA MET A 1 13.44 -17.85 30.78
C MET A 1 12.51 -16.70 30.44
N LEU A 2 12.86 -15.89 29.43
CA LEU A 2 11.95 -14.86 28.91
C LEU A 2 10.92 -15.60 28.07
N LYS A 3 9.64 -15.60 28.48
CA LYS A 3 8.57 -16.02 27.59
C LYS A 3 8.62 -15.10 26.39
N ILE A 4 8.82 -15.66 25.20
CA ILE A 4 8.62 -14.93 23.96
C ILE A 4 7.14 -14.62 23.93
N VAL A 5 6.79 -13.41 24.36
CA VAL A 5 5.43 -12.89 24.22
C VAL A 5 5.36 -12.44 22.77
N PRO A 6 4.46 -13.02 21.95
CA PRO A 6 4.26 -12.52 20.60
C PRO A 6 3.84 -11.05 20.71
N ASP A 7 4.43 -10.21 19.86
CA ASP A 7 4.08 -8.80 19.81
C ASP A 7 2.55 -8.67 19.60
N PRO A 8 1.90 -7.72 20.30
CA PRO A 8 0.47 -7.51 20.14
C PRO A 8 0.16 -7.20 18.68
N PRO A 9 -1.02 -7.64 18.17
CA PRO A 9 -1.38 -7.41 16.77
C PRO A 9 -1.29 -5.92 16.47
N HIS A 10 -0.48 -5.57 15.47
CA HIS A 10 -0.33 -4.20 14.99
C HIS A 10 -1.62 -3.78 14.27
N LEU A 11 -2.62 -3.40 15.05
CA LEU A 11 -3.80 -2.73 14.57
C LEU A 11 -3.39 -1.30 14.21
N PRO A 12 -3.67 -0.81 13.00
CA PRO A 12 -3.36 0.57 12.67
C PRO A 12 -4.18 1.48 13.61
N HIS A 13 -3.46 2.30 14.38
CA HIS A 13 -4.08 3.17 15.40
C HIS A 13 -4.41 4.55 14.85
N SER A 14 -3.89 4.89 13.67
CA SER A 14 -4.17 6.13 12.95
C SER A 14 -4.52 5.87 11.48
N LEU A 15 -5.12 6.88 10.84
CA LEU A 15 -5.36 6.88 9.40
C LEU A 15 -4.03 6.80 8.62
N GLU A 16 -2.98 7.46 9.12
CA GLU A 16 -1.64 7.40 8.55
C GLU A 16 -1.09 5.97 8.58
N ASP A 17 -1.15 5.29 9.72
CA ASP A 17 -0.71 3.88 9.84
C ASP A 17 -1.50 2.97 8.89
N THR A 18 -2.81 3.23 8.75
CA THR A 18 -3.68 2.47 7.83
C THR A 18 -3.25 2.65 6.38
N ILE A 19 -2.93 3.89 5.96
CA ILE A 19 -2.50 4.19 4.60
C ILE A 19 -1.09 3.66 4.33
N MET A 20 -0.20 3.74 5.31
CA MET A 20 1.14 3.15 5.24
C MET A 20 1.03 1.63 5.05
N LEU A 21 0.22 0.96 5.88
CA LEU A 21 -0.02 -0.48 5.76
C LEU A 21 -0.69 -0.85 4.42
N ALA A 22 -1.66 -0.07 3.95
CA ALA A 22 -2.28 -0.27 2.63
C ALA A 22 -1.25 -0.12 1.49
N THR A 23 -0.28 0.78 1.64
CA THR A 23 0.80 0.98 0.67
C THR A 23 1.70 -0.25 0.60
N ASP A 24 2.05 -0.85 1.74
CA ASP A 24 2.82 -2.10 1.80
C ASP A 24 2.08 -3.26 1.14
N TYR A 25 0.77 -3.39 1.38
CA TYR A 25 -0.05 -4.41 0.70
C TYR A 25 -0.15 -4.18 -0.81
N ALA A 26 -0.31 -2.93 -1.26
CA ALA A 26 -0.33 -2.60 -2.68
C ALA A 26 0.99 -2.94 -3.38
N LEU A 27 2.12 -2.64 -2.72
CA LEU A 27 3.47 -3.03 -3.12
C LEU A 27 3.62 -4.55 -3.27
N CYS A 28 3.20 -5.32 -2.26
CA CYS A 28 3.23 -6.77 -2.32
C CYS A 28 2.36 -7.32 -3.45
N ALA A 29 1.16 -6.79 -3.64
CA ALA A 29 0.27 -7.20 -4.72
C ALA A 29 0.86 -6.91 -6.10
N GLU A 30 1.52 -5.76 -6.27
CA GLU A 30 2.20 -5.39 -7.51
C GLU A 30 3.32 -6.38 -7.84
N ALA A 31 4.15 -6.73 -6.86
CA ALA A 31 5.22 -7.69 -7.01
C ALA A 31 4.70 -9.09 -7.39
N VAL A 32 3.58 -9.53 -6.81
CA VAL A 32 2.91 -10.80 -7.16
C VAL A 32 2.39 -10.75 -8.60
N ALA A 33 1.77 -9.66 -9.03
CA ALA A 33 1.26 -9.51 -10.39
C ALA A 33 2.42 -9.47 -11.42
N GLN A 34 3.51 -8.77 -11.11
CA GLN A 34 4.74 -8.76 -11.91
C GLN A 34 5.32 -10.18 -12.04
N GLN A 35 5.41 -10.93 -10.94
CA GLN A 35 5.90 -12.30 -10.96
C GLN A 35 4.99 -13.21 -11.78
N ALA A 36 3.67 -13.04 -11.67
CA ALA A 36 2.71 -13.79 -12.47
C ALA A 36 2.88 -13.54 -13.98
N MET A 37 3.21 -12.31 -14.39
CA MET A 37 3.55 -12.00 -15.79
C MET A 37 4.83 -12.69 -16.25
N LEU A 38 5.87 -12.71 -15.41
CA LEU A 38 7.15 -13.35 -15.74
C LEU A 38 7.03 -14.86 -15.95
N MET A 39 6.03 -15.49 -15.34
CA MET A 39 5.69 -16.90 -15.56
C MET A 39 5.03 -17.18 -16.93
N GLN A 40 4.89 -16.16 -17.79
CA GLN A 40 4.36 -16.23 -19.16
C GLN A 40 3.06 -17.04 -19.28
N PRO A 41 1.97 -16.59 -18.64
CA PRO A 41 0.68 -17.25 -18.74
C PRO A 41 0.21 -17.21 -20.20
N ARG A 42 0.17 -18.36 -20.87
CA ARG A 42 -0.38 -18.54 -22.23
C ARG A 42 -1.91 -18.55 -22.24
N SER A 43 -2.54 -17.60 -21.55
CA SER A 43 -3.99 -17.55 -21.39
C SER A 43 -4.51 -16.10 -21.31
N PRO A 44 -5.83 -15.88 -21.46
CA PRO A 44 -6.47 -14.57 -21.26
C PRO A 44 -6.17 -13.94 -19.89
N ALA A 45 -5.71 -14.73 -18.91
CA ALA A 45 -5.27 -14.23 -17.62
C ALA A 45 -4.11 -13.23 -17.73
N SER A 46 -3.26 -13.31 -18.77
CA SER A 46 -2.17 -12.34 -18.99
C SER A 46 -2.69 -10.89 -19.10
N ALA A 47 -3.77 -10.69 -19.86
CA ALA A 47 -4.38 -9.36 -19.99
C ALA A 47 -4.98 -8.86 -18.66
N LEU A 48 -5.59 -9.77 -17.88
CA LEU A 48 -6.11 -9.45 -16.55
C LEU A 48 -5.00 -9.10 -15.56
N ILE A 49 -3.86 -9.80 -15.62
CA ILE A 49 -2.71 -9.52 -14.77
C ILE A 49 -2.08 -8.17 -15.15
N MET A 50 -1.92 -7.86 -16.44
CA MET A 50 -1.45 -6.54 -16.87
C MET A 50 -2.38 -5.41 -16.43
N ALA A 51 -3.69 -5.59 -16.56
CA ALA A 51 -4.66 -4.63 -16.04
C ALA A 51 -4.53 -4.47 -14.52
N SER A 52 -4.40 -5.58 -13.79
CA SER A 52 -4.21 -5.55 -12.34
C SER A 52 -2.93 -4.80 -11.94
N MET A 53 -1.82 -4.99 -12.67
CA MET A 53 -0.59 -4.22 -12.45
C MET A 53 -0.82 -2.72 -12.61
N HIS A 54 -1.55 -2.29 -13.64
CA HIS A 54 -1.84 -0.88 -13.88
C HIS A 54 -2.72 -0.26 -12.78
N GLU A 55 -3.75 -0.99 -12.34
CA GLU A 55 -4.62 -0.56 -11.24
C GLU A 55 -3.85 -0.46 -9.92
N LEU A 56 -2.93 -1.41 -9.65
CA LEU A 56 -2.08 -1.41 -8.45
C LEU A 56 -1.08 -0.25 -8.45
N GLU A 57 -0.49 0.08 -9.60
CA GLU A 57 0.35 1.27 -9.74
C GLU A 57 -0.44 2.57 -9.45
N THR A 58 -1.65 2.67 -10.01
CA THR A 58 -2.53 3.82 -9.77
C THR A 58 -2.92 3.93 -8.29
N LEU A 59 -3.30 2.81 -7.67
CA LEU A 59 -3.63 2.73 -6.24
C LEU A 59 -2.46 3.23 -5.38
N ARG A 60 -1.24 2.79 -5.67
CA ARG A 60 -0.04 3.25 -4.96
C ARG A 60 0.13 4.75 -5.01
N ARG A 61 0.01 5.36 -6.19
CA ARG A 61 0.13 6.82 -6.35
C ARG A 61 -0.94 7.57 -5.54
N LEU A 62 -2.15 7.03 -5.47
CA LEU A 62 -3.24 7.60 -4.67
C LEU A 62 -2.94 7.51 -3.17
N LEU A 63 -2.39 6.38 -2.71
CA LEU A 63 -1.99 6.19 -1.31
C LEU A 63 -0.83 7.12 -0.92
N GLU A 64 0.19 7.24 -1.77
CA GLU A 64 1.30 8.19 -1.59
C GLU A 64 0.79 9.64 -1.54
N SER A 65 -0.16 10.00 -2.39
CA SER A 65 -0.80 11.31 -2.37
C SER A 65 -1.62 11.55 -1.09
N ALA A 66 -2.35 10.54 -0.62
CA ALA A 66 -3.13 10.62 0.61
C ALA A 66 -2.22 10.79 1.84
N LEU A 67 -1.12 10.03 1.90
CA LEU A 67 -0.10 10.16 2.94
C LEU A 67 0.50 11.57 2.95
N ALA A 68 0.86 12.08 1.77
CA ALA A 68 1.39 13.44 1.63
C ALA A 68 0.40 14.53 2.06
N GLN A 69 -0.91 14.30 1.94
CA GLN A 69 -1.94 15.24 2.42
C GLN A 69 -2.08 15.20 3.94
N ILE A 70 -1.98 14.04 4.56
CA ILE A 70 -2.04 13.88 6.03
C ILE A 70 -0.84 14.51 6.70
N GLN A 71 0.33 14.38 6.09
CA GLN A 71 1.59 14.94 6.61
C GLN A 71 1.75 16.44 6.36
N ARG A 72 0.82 17.10 5.65
CA ARG A 72 0.88 18.57 5.52
C ARG A 72 0.65 19.18 6.91
N PRO A 73 1.61 19.97 7.42
CA PRO A 73 1.35 20.78 8.60
C PRO A 73 0.11 21.62 8.34
N ALA A 74 -0.84 21.66 9.27
CA ALA A 74 -1.88 22.66 9.24
C ALA A 74 -1.18 24.03 9.13
N ASP A 75 -1.54 24.83 8.12
CA ASP A 75 -1.03 26.20 7.98
C ASP A 75 -1.06 26.85 9.36
N PRO A 76 0.01 27.54 9.79
CA PRO A 76 0.00 28.25 11.06
C PRO A 76 -1.19 29.18 11.01
N GLN A 77 -2.23 28.87 11.81
CA GLN A 77 -3.37 29.74 11.99
C GLN A 77 -2.79 31.11 12.28
N THR A 78 -3.04 32.05 11.37
CA THR A 78 -2.78 33.45 11.57
C THR A 78 -3.62 33.84 12.78
N MET A 79 -3.00 33.81 13.96
CA MET A 79 -3.58 34.32 15.18
C MET A 79 -3.68 35.83 15.00
N HIS A 80 -4.87 36.27 14.60
CA HIS A 80 -5.27 37.67 14.56
C HIS A 80 -6.07 38.00 15.82
#